data_AF-A0A941WQ74-F1
#
_entry.id   AF-A0A941WQ74-F1
#
_cell.length_a   1.000
_cell.length_b   1.000
_cell.length_c   1.000
_cell.angle_alpha   90.00
_cell.angle_beta   90.00
_cell.angle_gamma   90.00
#
_symmetry.space_group_name_H-M   'P 1'
#
loop_
_entity.id
_entity.type
_entity.pdbx_description
1 polymer ?
#
loop_
_entity_poly.entity_id
_entity_poly.type
_entity_poly.pdbx_seq_one_letter_code
_entity_poly.pdbx_strand_id
1 'polypeptide(L)'
;MTQSKTFPACPRCGKPVEIAGAAFCPHCGAPVAAAQAAAVPEGALSLLEKAERQTDPVKKHKLLLDAQAQYPDCLEVAQELLFLGRLYERSPKKLDFSVIKCHLLHFYLTPDDFSAAQQQQMRTELFDHPDLRRCQELAPDPDAFTRKYLERLCRDFINVFLRGSNRYMHSFFGFRLDSRIAKVLASPLERMLSRVHGDTDLDFEQRSMLYDALYRAFLLETGNDAKWLDALLAGEGLPIPAKP
;
A
#
# COMPACT_ATOMS: atom_id res chain seq x y z
N MET A 1 32.18 8.53 34.61
CA MET A 1 31.15 8.80 33.59
C MET A 1 30.83 7.49 32.89
N THR A 2 29.77 6.81 33.28
CA THR A 2 29.29 5.58 32.64
C THR A 2 28.51 5.95 31.38
N GLN A 3 29.03 5.59 30.20
CA GLN A 3 28.28 5.68 28.95
C GLN A 3 27.11 4.69 29.02
N SER A 4 25.89 5.20 29.04
CA SER A 4 24.68 4.40 28.87
C SER A 4 24.70 3.82 27.44
N LYS A 5 24.96 2.51 27.31
CA LYS A 5 24.79 1.82 26.02
C LYS A 5 23.31 1.80 25.69
N THR A 6 22.87 2.62 24.75
CA THR A 6 21.52 2.57 24.19
C THR A 6 21.42 1.37 23.25
N PHE A 7 20.58 0.41 23.61
CA PHE A 7 20.30 -0.77 22.79
C PHE A 7 19.16 -0.47 21.80
N PRO A 8 19.24 -0.93 20.54
CA PRO A 8 18.18 -0.76 19.57
C PRO A 8 16.92 -1.55 19.99
N ALA A 9 15.75 -0.97 19.81
CA ALA A 9 14.48 -1.66 20.05
C ALA A 9 14.11 -2.55 18.87
N CYS A 10 13.54 -3.73 19.16
CA CYS A 10 13.03 -4.63 18.13
C CYS A 10 11.89 -3.94 17.35
N PRO A 11 11.94 -3.89 16.01
CA PRO A 11 10.92 -3.22 15.20
C PRO A 11 9.56 -3.92 15.24
N ARG A 12 9.50 -5.17 15.71
CA ARG A 12 8.25 -5.95 15.80
C ARG A 12 7.55 -5.83 17.16
N CYS A 13 8.29 -5.87 18.26
CA CYS A 13 7.69 -5.90 19.61
C CYS A 13 8.06 -4.71 20.49
N GLY A 14 8.87 -3.78 20.00
CA GLY A 14 9.27 -2.55 20.71
C GLY A 14 10.19 -2.76 21.91
N LYS A 15 10.57 -4.01 22.25
CA LYS A 15 11.46 -4.31 23.38
C LYS A 15 12.92 -4.05 23.02
N PRO A 16 13.73 -3.50 23.95
CA PRO A 16 15.16 -3.28 23.71
C PRO A 16 15.88 -4.61 23.48
N VAL A 17 16.76 -4.65 22.49
CA VAL A 17 17.60 -5.82 22.21
C VAL A 17 18.94 -5.62 22.90
N GLU A 18 19.02 -6.07 24.16
CA GLU A 18 20.17 -5.90 25.05
C GLU A 18 21.41 -6.72 24.66
N ILE A 19 21.42 -7.30 23.46
CA ILE A 19 22.48 -8.11 22.90
C ILE A 19 23.01 -7.41 21.65
N ALA A 20 24.18 -6.79 21.75
CA ALA A 20 24.83 -6.14 20.63
C ALA A 20 25.15 -7.17 19.52
N GLY A 21 24.65 -6.94 18.31
CA GLY A 21 24.86 -7.83 17.16
C GLY A 21 23.93 -9.04 17.08
N ALA A 22 22.84 -9.09 17.86
CA ALA A 22 21.86 -10.17 17.73
C ALA A 22 21.19 -10.15 16.34
N ALA A 23 21.22 -11.28 15.64
CA ALA A 23 20.50 -11.46 14.38
C ALA A 23 18.99 -11.57 14.59
N PHE A 24 18.54 -12.07 15.75
CA PHE A 24 17.13 -12.28 16.10
C PHE A 24 16.79 -11.73 17.48
N CYS A 25 15.53 -11.32 17.67
CA CYS A 25 15.03 -10.73 18.89
C CYS A 25 14.76 -11.85 19.90
N PRO A 26 15.38 -11.82 21.08
CA PRO A 26 15.20 -12.88 22.08
C PRO A 26 13.78 -12.92 22.65
N HIS A 27 12.97 -11.87 22.46
CA HIS A 27 11.61 -11.79 23.00
C HIS A 27 10.51 -12.27 22.06
N CYS A 28 10.71 -12.18 20.75
CA CYS A 28 9.66 -12.49 19.77
C CYS A 28 10.16 -13.28 18.55
N GLY A 29 11.47 -13.59 18.48
CA GLY A 29 12.09 -14.34 17.39
C GLY A 29 12.25 -13.57 16.08
N ALA A 30 11.85 -12.30 16.00
CA ALA A 30 11.96 -11.51 14.78
C ALA A 30 13.42 -11.14 14.46
N PRO A 31 13.85 -11.11 13.19
CA PRO A 31 15.18 -10.63 12.85
C PRO A 31 15.40 -9.17 13.31
N VAL A 32 16.53 -8.89 13.95
CA VAL A 32 16.89 -7.58 14.53
C VAL A 32 17.86 -6.81 13.63
N ALA A 33 18.59 -7.52 12.77
CA ALA A 33 19.28 -6.90 11.65
C ALA A 33 18.24 -6.45 10.61
N ALA A 34 17.54 -5.37 10.90
CA ALA A 34 16.98 -4.55 9.83
C ALA A 34 18.20 -4.08 9.03
N ALA A 35 18.44 -4.67 7.86
CA ALA A 35 19.40 -4.14 6.91
C ALA A 35 19.08 -2.64 6.78
N GLN A 36 20.00 -1.81 7.25
CA GLN A 36 19.86 -0.36 7.14
C GLN A 36 19.65 -0.08 5.67
N ALA A 37 18.49 0.49 5.33
CA ALA A 37 18.22 0.92 3.97
C ALA A 37 19.40 1.78 3.54
N ALA A 38 20.00 1.43 2.40
CA ALA A 38 21.13 2.18 1.87
C ALA A 38 20.72 3.65 1.78
N ALA A 39 21.57 4.56 2.25
CA ALA A 39 21.25 5.98 2.20
C ALA A 39 21.03 6.39 0.74
N VAL A 40 19.95 7.13 0.48
CA VAL A 40 19.63 7.63 -0.86
C VAL A 40 20.79 8.51 -1.35
N PRO A 41 21.37 8.24 -2.54
CA PRO A 41 22.41 9.10 -3.10
C PRO A 41 21.91 10.54 -3.23
N GLU A 42 22.74 11.53 -2.87
CA GLU A 42 22.34 12.96 -2.86
C GLU A 42 21.79 13.43 -4.22
N GLY A 43 22.39 12.98 -5.32
CA GLY A 43 21.90 13.29 -6.66
C GLY A 43 20.56 12.63 -7.00
N ALA A 44 20.30 11.42 -6.49
CA ALA A 44 18.99 10.76 -6.62
C ALA A 44 17.92 11.53 -5.82
N LEU A 45 18.26 11.95 -4.60
CA LEU A 45 17.39 12.77 -3.76
C LEU A 45 16.98 14.08 -4.47
N SER A 46 17.93 14.80 -5.08
CA SER A 46 17.63 16.02 -5.83
C SER A 46 16.68 15.78 -7.01
N LEU A 47 16.81 14.64 -7.72
CA LEU A 47 15.90 14.28 -8.82
C LEU A 47 14.52 13.88 -8.31
N LEU A 48 14.44 13.17 -7.19
CA LEU A 48 13.19 12.82 -6.52
C LEU A 48 12.42 14.07 -6.07
N GLU A 49 13.09 15.03 -5.43
CA GLU A 49 12.48 16.31 -5.03
C GLU A 49 11.96 17.12 -6.24
N LYS A 50 12.70 17.10 -7.36
CA LYS A 50 12.24 17.73 -8.62
C LYS A 50 11.02 17.01 -9.19
N ALA A 51 10.99 15.68 -9.14
CA ALA A 51 9.87 14.87 -9.59
C ALA A 51 8.62 15.09 -8.72
N GLU A 52 8.78 15.24 -7.40
CA GLU A 52 7.67 15.52 -6.47
C GLU A 52 6.97 16.85 -6.77
N ARG A 53 7.74 17.88 -7.13
CA ARG A 53 7.20 19.22 -7.49
C ARG A 53 6.56 19.26 -8.87
N GLN A 54 6.69 18.21 -9.67
CA GLN A 54 6.15 18.16 -11.02
C GLN A 54 4.68 17.72 -11.02
N THR A 55 3.80 18.58 -11.51
CA THR A 55 2.35 18.32 -11.57
C THR A 55 1.93 17.58 -12.84
N ASP A 56 2.71 17.69 -13.92
CA ASP A 56 2.47 16.96 -15.17
C ASP A 56 3.03 15.54 -15.08
N PRO A 57 2.18 14.49 -15.10
CA PRO A 57 2.62 13.12 -14.94
C PRO A 57 3.54 12.63 -16.06
N VAL A 58 3.44 13.20 -17.27
CA VAL A 58 4.33 12.86 -18.39
C VAL A 58 5.75 13.36 -18.10
N LYS A 59 5.86 14.60 -17.62
CA LYS A 59 7.15 15.18 -17.23
C LYS A 59 7.72 14.49 -15.98
N LYS A 60 6.86 14.15 -15.00
CA LYS A 60 7.28 13.39 -13.82
C LYS A 60 7.84 12.03 -14.21
N HIS A 61 7.15 11.29 -15.09
CA HIS A 61 7.63 10.00 -15.60
C HIS A 61 8.99 10.12 -16.27
N LYS A 62 9.17 11.10 -17.16
CA LYS A 62 10.46 11.32 -17.83
C LYS A 62 11.59 11.59 -16.83
N LEU A 63 11.36 12.48 -15.85
CA LEU A 63 12.34 12.78 -14.80
C LEU A 63 12.73 11.54 -14.00
N LEU A 64 11.76 10.69 -13.67
CA LEU A 64 12.01 9.47 -12.92
C LEU A 64 12.73 8.40 -13.75
N LEU A 65 12.45 8.28 -15.05
CA LEU A 65 13.22 7.40 -15.94
C LEU A 65 14.67 7.87 -16.07
N ASP A 66 14.90 9.18 -16.22
CA ASP A 66 16.24 9.77 -16.25
C ASP A 66 16.98 9.54 -14.92
N ALA A 67 16.26 9.59 -13.79
CA ALA A 67 16.79 9.26 -12.47
C ALA A 67 17.13 7.78 -12.33
N GLN A 68 16.27 6.88 -12.81
CA GLN A 68 16.52 5.43 -12.76
C GLN A 68 17.71 5.04 -13.63
N ALA A 69 17.91 5.71 -14.78
CA ALA A 69 19.08 5.48 -15.62
C ALA A 69 20.39 5.92 -14.94
N GLN A 70 20.37 6.98 -14.15
CA GLN A 70 21.54 7.48 -13.40
C GLN A 70 21.79 6.72 -12.09
N TYR A 71 20.72 6.26 -11.44
CA TYR A 71 20.75 5.59 -10.14
C TYR A 71 19.95 4.28 -10.20
N PRO A 72 20.43 3.26 -10.93
CA PRO A 72 19.68 2.02 -11.16
C PRO A 72 19.37 1.28 -9.85
N ASP A 73 20.25 1.34 -8.86
CA ASP A 73 20.11 0.59 -7.61
C ASP A 73 19.39 1.40 -6.51
N CYS A 74 18.76 2.53 -6.85
CA CYS A 74 18.01 3.35 -5.89
C CYS A 74 16.56 2.88 -5.80
N LEU A 75 16.23 2.26 -4.66
CA LEU A 75 14.87 1.78 -4.34
C LEU A 75 13.83 2.90 -4.41
N GLU A 76 14.15 4.08 -3.91
CA GLU A 76 13.22 5.22 -3.82
C GLU A 76 12.80 5.71 -5.22
N VAL A 77 13.72 5.70 -6.18
CA VAL A 77 13.41 6.04 -7.58
C VAL A 77 12.53 4.97 -8.21
N ALA A 78 12.87 3.68 -8.03
CA ALA A 78 12.06 2.58 -8.54
C ALA A 78 10.65 2.60 -7.93
N GLN A 79 10.54 2.90 -6.64
CA GLN A 79 9.29 3.01 -5.91
C GLN A 79 8.41 4.15 -6.46
N GLU A 80 8.97 5.34 -6.70
CA GLU A 80 8.19 6.44 -7.28
C GLU A 80 7.69 6.13 -8.70
N LEU A 81 8.45 5.37 -9.51
CA LEU A 81 7.97 4.87 -10.80
C LEU A 81 6.82 3.88 -10.64
N LEU A 82 6.96 2.91 -9.74
CA LEU A 82 5.92 1.92 -9.44
C LEU A 82 4.58 2.59 -9.06
N PHE A 83 4.62 3.62 -8.22
CA PHE A 83 3.40 4.33 -7.78
C PHE A 83 2.89 5.34 -8.81
N LEU A 84 3.75 5.93 -9.63
CA LEU A 84 3.29 6.72 -10.77
C LEU A 84 2.47 5.83 -11.72
N GLY A 85 2.88 4.57 -11.89
CA GLY A 85 2.19 3.60 -12.73
C GLY A 85 1.94 4.18 -14.12
N ARG A 86 0.69 4.13 -14.58
CA ARG A 86 0.31 4.58 -15.92
C ARG A 86 -0.24 6.01 -15.95
N LEU A 87 -0.08 6.80 -14.89
CA LEU A 87 -0.61 8.18 -14.84
C LEU A 87 -0.09 9.07 -15.97
N TYR A 88 1.10 8.78 -16.51
CA TYR A 88 1.68 9.48 -17.67
C TYR A 88 0.94 9.21 -18.98
N GLU A 89 0.11 8.17 -19.05
CA GLU A 89 -0.71 7.85 -20.23
C GLU A 89 -2.06 8.57 -20.21
N ARG A 90 -2.36 9.30 -19.12
CA ARG A 90 -3.62 10.01 -18.95
C ARG A 90 -3.84 11.01 -20.07
N SER A 91 -5.01 10.92 -20.70
CA SER A 91 -5.49 11.99 -21.60
C SER A 91 -6.21 13.08 -20.79
N PRO A 92 -5.89 14.38 -20.97
CA PRO A 92 -6.66 15.45 -20.33
C PRO A 92 -8.08 15.58 -20.90
N LYS A 93 -8.37 14.95 -22.04
CA LYS A 93 -9.67 15.01 -22.73
C LYS A 93 -10.63 13.90 -22.32
N LYS A 94 -10.13 12.85 -21.64
CA LYS A 94 -10.93 11.68 -21.24
C LYS A 94 -10.70 11.40 -19.77
N LEU A 95 -11.77 11.27 -19.02
CA LEU A 95 -11.70 10.83 -17.63
C LEU A 95 -11.55 9.31 -17.62
N ASP A 96 -10.32 8.85 -17.48
CA ASP A 96 -9.98 7.44 -17.35
C ASP A 96 -9.29 7.22 -16.00
N PHE A 97 -9.91 6.41 -15.14
CA PHE A 97 -9.38 6.08 -13.83
C PHE A 97 -8.51 4.82 -13.83
N SER A 98 -8.53 4.03 -14.92
CA SER A 98 -7.77 2.78 -15.02
C SER A 98 -6.25 3.01 -15.02
N VAL A 99 -5.81 4.23 -15.33
CA VAL A 99 -4.40 4.64 -15.28
C VAL A 99 -3.89 4.91 -13.86
N ILE A 100 -4.76 5.03 -12.87
CA ILE A 100 -4.38 5.22 -11.46
C ILE A 100 -4.03 3.85 -10.87
N LYS A 101 -2.82 3.69 -10.31
CA LYS A 101 -2.33 2.37 -9.86
C LYS A 101 -3.27 1.65 -8.89
N CYS A 102 -3.88 2.37 -7.94
CA CYS A 102 -4.81 1.75 -6.98
C CYS A 102 -6.12 1.26 -7.62
N HIS A 103 -6.44 1.63 -8.86
CA HIS A 103 -7.57 1.08 -9.62
C HIS A 103 -7.50 -0.44 -9.78
N LEU A 104 -6.32 -1.06 -9.61
CA LEU A 104 -6.15 -2.51 -9.57
C LEU A 104 -7.04 -3.21 -8.51
N LEU A 105 -7.49 -2.48 -7.48
CA LEU A 105 -8.38 -3.01 -6.44
C LEU A 105 -9.87 -2.91 -6.81
N HIS A 106 -10.23 -2.23 -7.90
CA HIS A 106 -11.63 -1.91 -8.21
C HIS A 106 -12.47 -3.15 -8.49
N PHE A 107 -11.89 -4.20 -9.08
CA PHE A 107 -12.66 -5.42 -9.35
C PHE A 107 -13.08 -6.14 -8.06
N TYR A 108 -12.37 -5.96 -6.94
CA TYR A 108 -12.86 -6.44 -5.64
C TYR A 108 -14.06 -5.63 -5.13
N LEU A 109 -14.31 -4.43 -5.63
CA LEU A 109 -15.46 -3.60 -5.25
C LEU A 109 -16.68 -3.86 -6.15
N THR A 110 -16.48 -3.96 -7.46
CA THR A 110 -17.54 -4.22 -8.45
C THR A 110 -17.09 -5.23 -9.52
N PRO A 111 -16.97 -6.53 -9.17
CA PRO A 111 -16.40 -7.53 -10.07
C PRO A 111 -17.18 -7.69 -11.38
N ASP A 112 -18.49 -7.45 -11.35
CA ASP A 112 -19.37 -7.56 -12.52
C ASP A 112 -19.06 -6.53 -13.61
N ASP A 113 -18.35 -5.44 -13.27
CA ASP A 113 -17.90 -4.43 -14.25
C ASP A 113 -16.64 -4.90 -15.02
N PHE A 114 -16.04 -6.03 -14.64
CA PHE A 114 -14.77 -6.53 -15.19
C PHE A 114 -14.94 -7.97 -15.71
N SER A 115 -14.52 -8.21 -16.94
CA SER A 115 -14.40 -9.58 -17.46
C SER A 115 -13.36 -10.40 -16.68
N ALA A 116 -13.49 -11.73 -16.69
CA ALA A 116 -12.53 -12.61 -16.03
C ALA A 116 -11.08 -12.37 -16.49
N ALA A 117 -10.87 -12.07 -17.79
CA ALA A 117 -9.56 -11.74 -18.32
C ALA A 117 -8.99 -10.44 -17.73
N GLN A 118 -9.83 -9.41 -17.54
CA GLN A 118 -9.42 -8.16 -16.90
C GLN A 118 -9.11 -8.38 -15.41
N GLN A 119 -9.93 -9.14 -14.69
CA GLN A 119 -9.68 -9.48 -13.29
C GLN A 119 -8.33 -10.18 -13.14
N GLN A 120 -8.02 -11.16 -14.00
CA GLN A 120 -6.74 -11.84 -13.98
C GLN A 120 -5.56 -10.90 -14.30
N GLN A 121 -5.71 -10.04 -15.30
CA GLN A 121 -4.69 -9.04 -15.63
C GLN A 121 -4.41 -8.11 -14.45
N MET A 122 -5.46 -7.67 -13.74
CA MET A 122 -5.32 -6.78 -12.58
C MET A 122 -4.64 -7.49 -11.40
N ARG A 123 -4.90 -8.78 -11.17
CA ARG A 123 -4.17 -9.58 -10.17
C ARG A 123 -2.70 -9.71 -10.51
N THR A 124 -2.39 -10.08 -11.75
CA THR A 124 -1.00 -10.17 -12.23
C THR A 124 -0.30 -8.82 -12.12
N GLU A 125 -0.96 -7.71 -12.41
CA GLU A 125 -0.35 -6.39 -12.22
C GLU A 125 -0.16 -6.02 -10.73
N LEU A 126 -1.03 -6.51 -9.84
CA LEU A 126 -0.93 -6.25 -8.40
C LEU A 126 0.26 -6.98 -7.74
N PHE A 127 0.64 -8.17 -8.23
CA PHE A 127 1.67 -8.99 -7.58
C PHE A 127 2.90 -9.29 -8.43
N ASP A 128 2.78 -9.27 -9.76
CA ASP A 128 3.82 -9.75 -10.68
C ASP A 128 4.34 -8.67 -11.64
N HIS A 129 3.97 -7.40 -11.45
CA HIS A 129 4.39 -6.31 -12.33
C HIS A 129 5.91 -6.13 -12.32
N PRO A 130 6.57 -5.89 -13.48
CA PRO A 130 8.02 -5.72 -13.56
C PRO A 130 8.57 -4.66 -12.60
N ASP A 131 7.91 -3.51 -12.46
CA ASP A 131 8.36 -2.46 -11.52
C ASP A 131 8.24 -2.88 -10.05
N LEU A 132 7.27 -3.73 -9.71
CA LEU A 132 7.14 -4.29 -8.35
C LEU A 132 8.29 -5.26 -8.09
N ARG A 133 8.58 -6.17 -9.03
CA ARG A 133 9.72 -7.10 -8.93
C ARG A 133 11.04 -6.35 -8.76
N ARG A 134 11.23 -5.28 -9.54
CA ARG A 134 12.41 -4.42 -9.40
C ARG A 134 12.53 -3.84 -7.98
N CYS A 135 11.43 -3.32 -7.43
CA CYS A 135 11.46 -2.80 -6.06
C CYS A 135 11.73 -3.90 -5.03
N GLN A 136 11.17 -5.10 -5.23
CA GLN A 136 11.43 -6.25 -4.37
C GLN A 136 12.91 -6.68 -4.42
N GLU A 137 13.53 -6.68 -5.60
CA GLU A 137 14.96 -6.99 -5.79
C GLU A 137 15.89 -5.96 -5.10
N LEU A 138 15.50 -4.69 -5.10
CA LEU A 138 16.25 -3.61 -4.45
C LEU A 138 15.98 -3.49 -2.95
N ALA A 139 14.86 -4.03 -2.47
CA ALA A 139 14.46 -3.90 -1.08
C ALA A 139 15.29 -4.82 -0.16
N PRO A 140 15.67 -4.35 1.04
CA PRO A 140 16.32 -5.19 2.04
C PRO A 140 15.44 -6.34 2.54
N ASP A 141 14.11 -6.15 2.49
CA ASP A 141 13.09 -7.14 2.83
C ASP A 141 11.96 -7.04 1.79
N PRO A 142 11.94 -7.93 0.78
CA PRO A 142 10.94 -7.92 -0.29
C PRO A 142 9.50 -8.05 0.20
N ASP A 143 9.26 -8.85 1.25
CA ASP A 143 7.91 -9.07 1.77
C ASP A 143 7.43 -7.87 2.57
N ALA A 144 8.30 -7.25 3.37
CA ALA A 144 7.98 -6.00 4.05
C ALA A 144 7.73 -4.86 3.06
N PHE A 145 8.47 -4.80 1.94
CA PHE A 145 8.19 -3.86 0.86
C PHE A 145 6.80 -4.12 0.26
N THR A 146 6.50 -5.38 -0.08
CA THR A 146 5.21 -5.77 -0.69
C THR A 146 4.03 -5.44 0.22
N ARG A 147 4.14 -5.69 1.53
CA ARG A 147 3.11 -5.30 2.51
C ARG A 147 2.87 -3.78 2.53
N LYS A 148 3.94 -2.96 2.53
CA LYS A 148 3.82 -1.49 2.47
C LYS A 148 3.24 -1.01 1.13
N TYR A 149 3.61 -1.66 0.04
CA TYR A 149 3.09 -1.37 -1.29
C TYR A 149 1.58 -1.57 -1.35
N LEU A 150 1.09 -2.73 -0.90
CA LEU A 150 -0.34 -3.04 -0.85
C LEU A 150 -1.08 -2.10 0.11
N GLU A 151 -0.52 -1.78 1.28
CA GLU A 151 -1.13 -0.84 2.23
C GLU A 151 -1.32 0.55 1.61
N ARG A 152 -0.29 1.06 0.91
CA ARG A 152 -0.38 2.35 0.19
C ARG A 152 -1.45 2.30 -0.90
N LEU A 153 -1.48 1.24 -1.72
CA LEU A 153 -2.52 1.10 -2.75
C LEU A 153 -3.93 1.03 -2.16
N CYS A 154 -4.12 0.28 -1.08
CA CYS A 154 -5.42 0.18 -0.41
C CYS A 154 -5.85 1.54 0.16
N ARG A 155 -4.92 2.28 0.77
CA ARG A 155 -5.18 3.62 1.30
C ARG A 155 -5.55 4.60 0.19
N ASP A 156 -4.80 4.62 -0.90
CA ASP A 156 -5.09 5.45 -2.07
C ASP A 156 -6.44 5.08 -2.68
N PHE A 157 -6.79 3.78 -2.72
CA PHE A 157 -8.09 3.33 -3.21
C PHE A 157 -9.25 3.81 -2.34
N ILE A 158 -9.15 3.67 -1.01
CA ILE A 158 -10.16 4.16 -0.07
C ILE A 158 -10.37 5.67 -0.27
N ASN A 159 -9.28 6.42 -0.41
CA ASN A 159 -9.35 7.87 -0.58
C ASN A 159 -9.95 8.30 -1.93
N VAL A 160 -9.51 7.69 -3.03
CA VAL A 160 -9.91 8.09 -4.38
C VAL A 160 -11.29 7.53 -4.75
N PHE A 161 -11.53 6.23 -4.54
CA PHE A 161 -12.69 5.52 -5.09
C PHE A 161 -13.83 5.32 -4.09
N LEU A 162 -13.54 5.30 -2.78
CA LEU A 162 -14.59 5.19 -1.77
C LEU A 162 -14.98 6.56 -1.20
N ARG A 163 -14.06 7.26 -0.53
CA ARG A 163 -14.29 8.61 0.01
C ARG A 163 -14.56 9.61 -1.10
N GLY A 164 -13.87 9.49 -2.24
CA GLY A 164 -14.06 10.33 -3.41
C GLY A 164 -15.41 10.15 -4.12
N SER A 165 -16.10 9.02 -3.91
CA SER A 165 -17.31 8.66 -4.64
C SER A 165 -18.58 9.07 -3.91
N ASN A 166 -19.50 9.76 -4.61
CA ASN A 166 -20.83 10.06 -4.08
C ASN A 166 -21.71 8.81 -3.89
N ARG A 167 -21.33 7.65 -4.46
CA ARG A 167 -22.06 6.38 -4.25
C ARG A 167 -21.83 5.82 -2.86
N TYR A 168 -20.60 5.94 -2.36
CA TYR A 168 -20.19 5.38 -1.06
C TYR A 168 -20.13 6.45 0.02
N MET A 169 -19.73 7.68 -0.32
CA MET A 169 -19.66 8.81 0.59
C MET A 169 -20.58 9.93 0.09
N HIS A 170 -21.84 9.92 0.54
CA HIS A 170 -22.79 10.97 0.18
C HIS A 170 -22.36 12.33 0.74
N SER A 171 -22.12 13.29 -0.15
CA SER A 171 -21.93 14.70 0.21
C SER A 171 -23.29 15.36 0.45
N PHE A 172 -23.48 16.03 1.59
CA PHE A 172 -24.70 16.80 1.87
C PHE A 172 -24.36 18.30 1.76
N PHE A 173 -24.99 19.01 0.82
CA PHE A 173 -24.66 20.42 0.51
C PHE A 173 -23.17 20.70 0.24
N GLY A 174 -22.46 19.77 -0.39
CA GLY A 174 -21.03 19.92 -0.69
C GLY A 174 -20.09 19.67 0.50
N PHE A 175 -20.63 19.41 1.69
CA PHE A 175 -19.85 19.02 2.86
C PHE A 175 -19.88 17.50 3.04
N ARG A 176 -18.70 16.90 3.27
CA ARG A 176 -18.55 15.51 3.67
C ARG A 176 -18.45 15.46 5.20
N LEU A 177 -19.33 14.68 5.82
CA LEU A 177 -19.31 14.46 7.27
C LEU A 177 -18.30 13.36 7.59
N ASP A 178 -17.04 13.76 7.80
CA ASP A 178 -15.94 12.84 8.11
C ASP A 178 -16.19 12.00 9.39
N SER A 179 -17.03 12.49 10.31
CA SER A 179 -17.37 11.78 11.55
C SER A 179 -18.11 10.45 11.35
N ARG A 180 -18.56 10.13 10.13
CA ARG A 180 -19.26 8.87 9.82
C ARG A 180 -18.50 7.94 8.88
N ILE A 181 -17.26 8.26 8.51
CA ILE A 181 -16.48 7.48 7.52
C ILE A 181 -16.44 6.00 7.91
N ALA A 182 -16.10 5.69 9.16
CA ALA A 182 -16.00 4.31 9.66
C ALA A 182 -17.29 3.52 9.43
N LYS A 183 -18.45 4.13 9.69
CA LYS A 183 -19.76 3.48 9.52
C LYS A 183 -20.10 3.31 8.04
N VAL A 184 -19.92 4.38 7.26
CA VAL A 184 -20.37 4.45 5.88
C VAL A 184 -19.53 3.55 4.97
N LEU A 185 -18.21 3.49 5.22
CA LEU A 185 -17.30 2.69 4.43
C LEU A 185 -17.20 1.22 4.87
N ALA A 186 -17.74 0.84 6.03
CA ALA A 186 -17.68 -0.53 6.51
C ALA A 186 -18.26 -1.55 5.52
N SER A 187 -19.44 -1.29 4.94
CA SER A 187 -20.07 -2.21 3.99
C SER A 187 -19.31 -2.38 2.66
N PRO A 188 -18.85 -1.33 1.96
CA PRO A 188 -18.03 -1.54 0.76
C PRO A 188 -16.68 -2.20 1.08
N LEU A 189 -16.07 -1.91 2.25
CA LEU A 189 -14.82 -2.58 2.63
C LEU A 189 -15.02 -4.06 2.97
N GLU A 190 -16.06 -4.41 3.71
CA GLU A 190 -16.37 -5.81 4.01
C GLU A 190 -16.52 -6.62 2.71
N ARG A 191 -17.30 -6.10 1.74
CA ARG A 191 -17.47 -6.77 0.44
C ARG A 191 -16.15 -7.01 -0.28
N MET A 192 -15.24 -6.03 -0.23
CA MET A 192 -13.91 -6.19 -0.82
C MET A 192 -13.10 -7.24 -0.05
N LEU A 193 -13.09 -7.19 1.29
CA LEU A 193 -12.37 -8.14 2.14
C LEU A 193 -12.89 -9.57 1.96
N SER A 194 -14.20 -9.76 1.88
CA SER A 194 -14.85 -11.05 1.59
C SER A 194 -14.37 -11.63 0.26
N ARG A 195 -14.31 -10.80 -0.79
CA ARG A 195 -13.83 -11.22 -2.12
C ARG A 195 -12.34 -11.50 -2.15
N VAL A 196 -11.52 -10.68 -1.48
CA VAL A 196 -10.08 -10.98 -1.30
C VAL A 196 -9.92 -12.31 -0.59
N HIS A 197 -10.66 -12.54 0.51
CA HIS A 197 -10.61 -13.79 1.28
C HIS A 197 -11.05 -15.03 0.47
N GLY A 198 -12.01 -14.86 -0.44
CA GLY A 198 -12.48 -15.90 -1.35
C GLY A 198 -11.66 -16.03 -2.66
N ASP A 199 -10.65 -15.19 -2.89
CA ASP A 199 -9.88 -15.20 -4.13
C ASP A 199 -8.89 -16.37 -4.16
N THR A 200 -9.26 -17.44 -4.86
CA THR A 200 -8.44 -18.65 -5.02
C THR A 200 -7.45 -18.55 -6.17
N ASP A 201 -7.50 -17.51 -6.99
CA ASP A 201 -6.50 -17.26 -8.04
C ASP A 201 -5.22 -16.66 -7.43
N LEU A 202 -5.30 -16.09 -6.22
CA LEU A 202 -4.15 -15.73 -5.39
C LEU A 202 -3.75 -16.89 -4.48
N ASP A 203 -2.44 -17.01 -4.25
CA ASP A 203 -1.95 -17.90 -3.21
C ASP A 203 -2.34 -17.39 -1.81
N PHE A 204 -2.14 -18.23 -0.79
CA PHE A 204 -2.52 -17.91 0.58
C PHE A 204 -1.79 -16.68 1.13
N GLU A 205 -0.51 -16.52 0.80
CA GLU A 205 0.32 -15.43 1.31
C GLU A 205 -0.09 -14.09 0.68
N GLN A 206 -0.21 -14.03 -0.65
CA GLN A 206 -0.70 -12.88 -1.39
C GLN A 206 -2.08 -12.44 -0.89
N ARG A 207 -2.99 -13.40 -0.70
CA ARG A 207 -4.33 -13.16 -0.17
C ARG A 207 -4.29 -12.60 1.25
N SER A 208 -3.48 -13.18 2.13
CA SER A 208 -3.32 -12.70 3.51
C SER A 208 -2.73 -11.29 3.56
N MET A 209 -1.70 -11.01 2.75
CA MET A 209 -1.08 -9.69 2.70
C MET A 209 -2.05 -8.62 2.21
N LEU A 210 -2.83 -8.90 1.16
CA LEU A 210 -3.81 -7.96 0.63
C LEU A 210 -4.96 -7.73 1.60
N TYR A 211 -5.46 -8.79 2.23
CA TYR A 211 -6.52 -8.70 3.23
C TYR A 211 -6.10 -7.81 4.42
N ASP A 212 -4.90 -8.08 4.97
CA ASP A 212 -4.35 -7.29 6.07
C ASP A 212 -4.08 -5.84 5.67
N ALA A 213 -3.54 -5.61 4.46
CA ALA A 213 -3.27 -4.28 3.93
C ALA A 213 -4.56 -3.46 3.78
N LEU A 214 -5.63 -4.06 3.27
CA LEU A 214 -6.91 -3.39 3.07
C LEU A 214 -7.57 -3.02 4.40
N TYR A 215 -7.55 -3.94 5.37
CA TYR A 215 -8.07 -3.68 6.71
C TYR A 215 -7.25 -2.61 7.46
N ARG A 216 -5.91 -2.65 7.37
CA ARG A 216 -5.03 -1.63 7.95
C ARG A 216 -5.24 -0.26 7.33
N ALA A 217 -5.35 -0.19 6.01
CA ALA A 217 -5.64 1.06 5.31
C ALA A 217 -6.96 1.68 5.79
N PHE A 218 -7.98 0.85 6.02
CA PHE A 218 -9.23 1.32 6.62
C PHE A 218 -9.04 1.87 8.03
N LEU A 219 -8.34 1.16 8.92
CA LEU A 219 -8.05 1.66 10.28
C LEU A 219 -7.33 3.01 10.27
N LEU A 220 -6.33 3.17 9.40
CA LEU A 220 -5.59 4.43 9.26
C LEU A 220 -6.52 5.58 8.82
N GLU A 221 -7.41 5.32 7.86
CA GLU A 221 -8.34 6.34 7.33
C GLU A 221 -9.50 6.66 8.27
N THR A 222 -9.81 5.78 9.23
CA THR A 222 -10.90 5.97 10.19
C THR A 222 -10.44 6.33 11.60
N GLY A 223 -9.14 6.55 11.81
CA GLY A 223 -8.59 6.86 13.13
C GLY A 223 -8.75 5.69 14.11
N ASN A 224 -8.56 4.47 13.63
CA ASN A 224 -8.73 3.19 14.33
C ASN A 224 -10.18 2.86 14.76
N ASP A 225 -11.20 3.60 14.30
CA ASP A 225 -12.59 3.18 14.49
C ASP A 225 -12.97 2.13 13.44
N ALA A 226 -12.96 0.85 13.85
CA ALA A 226 -13.39 -0.27 13.03
C ALA A 226 -14.60 -1.03 13.55
N LYS A 227 -15.29 -0.53 14.58
CA LYS A 227 -16.40 -1.29 15.22
C LYS A 227 -17.48 -1.76 14.25
N TRP A 228 -17.77 -0.95 13.22
CA TRP A 228 -18.78 -1.29 12.20
C TRP A 228 -18.28 -2.33 11.22
N LEU A 229 -17.00 -2.26 10.83
CA LEU A 229 -16.39 -3.24 9.95
C LEU A 229 -16.19 -4.57 10.68
N ASP A 230 -15.64 -4.54 11.89
CA ASP A 230 -15.42 -5.71 12.76
C ASP A 230 -16.74 -6.49 12.96
N ALA A 231 -17.85 -5.79 13.17
CA ALA A 231 -19.17 -6.41 13.32
C ALA A 231 -19.66 -7.11 12.04
N LEU A 232 -19.41 -6.52 10.87
CA LEU A 232 -19.77 -7.13 9.59
C LEU A 232 -18.88 -8.36 9.31
N LEU A 233 -17.57 -8.23 9.50
CA LEU A 233 -16.63 -9.35 9.33
C LEU A 233 -16.96 -10.53 10.23
N ALA A 234 -17.25 -10.26 11.51
CA ALA A 234 -17.67 -11.30 12.45
C ALA A 234 -18.98 -11.98 12.03
N GLY A 235 -19.94 -11.21 11.49
CA GLY A 235 -21.21 -11.74 10.99
C GLY A 235 -21.05 -12.70 9.82
N GLU A 236 -20.09 -12.44 8.93
CA GLU A 236 -19.76 -13.28 7.77
C GLU A 236 -18.73 -14.38 8.09
N GLY A 237 -18.28 -14.49 9.34
CA GLY A 237 -17.24 -15.46 9.74
C GLY A 237 -15.86 -15.18 9.16
N LEU A 238 -15.61 -13.94 8.71
CA LEU A 238 -14.32 -13.51 8.15
C LEU A 238 -13.31 -13.19 9.26
N PRO A 239 -12.01 -13.39 9.01
CA PRO A 239 -10.97 -13.09 10.00
C PRO A 239 -10.91 -11.58 10.29
N ILE A 240 -10.76 -11.22 11.57
CA ILE A 240 -10.49 -9.85 11.99
C ILE A 240 -8.98 -9.73 12.25
N PRO A 241 -8.23 -8.97 11.44
CA PRO A 241 -6.80 -8.83 11.63
C PRO A 241 -6.47 -8.12 12.95
N ALA A 242 -5.28 -8.43 13.49
CA ALA A 242 -4.78 -7.73 14.67
C ALA A 242 -4.63 -6.23 14.38
N LYS A 243 -5.11 -5.41 15.32
CA LYS A 243 -4.93 -3.96 15.26
C LYS A 243 -3.43 -3.64 15.51
N PRO A 244 -2.84 -2.70 14.76
CA PRO A 244 -1.44 -2.33 14.90
C PRO A 244 -1.11 -1.73 16.28
#